data_AF-A0A0Q8EDI7-F1
#
_entry.id   AF-A0A0Q8EDI7-F1
#
_cell.length_a   1.000
_cell.length_b   1.000
_cell.length_c   1.000
_cell.angle_alpha   90.00
_cell.angle_beta   90.00
_cell.angle_gamma   90.00
#
_symmetry.space_group_name_H-M   'P 1'
#
loop_
_entity.id
_entity.type
_entity.pdbx_description
1 polymer ?
#
loop_
_entity_poly.entity_id
_entity_poly.type
_entity_poly.pdbx_seq_one_letter_code
_entity_poly.pdbx_strand_id
1 'polypeptide(L)'
;MPSPHPTPGSIRRAIALTACLGLAVVGVSTAAPSSAEPAPGGDSSTFPVAQDLRHTGRWFTDAQGRAVVIHGTNMINKFAPYTPDALGFGEDDLAFLAENGFNAIRLGFTWAGVEPAPGQYDDVYIDKIVALAEDAADHGLMPVVNFHQDGYGETYGGNGAPAWASISYGIPGLTFLPAPANVLPGAAIANENFWANVKAPDGIGLQDHYAAAWKHVAQRFGDDPHTVFEVDNEPSPGILDVATCALPIGCPLFDLLKLAPFHRKVLSSIRQVDSDRLVFVEPQAFFGLGARTWLPSMRDPQVGFAFHNYCALALAPLPLPIPSAPCDVLTGLNLANAQAQFKATGEPLLMDEFGAGDTDLVVESLLNQADKQMLSWMHWAYWGQDFGHDATYGLINDISKPPSGDNIKQGLLKVLTRPSPRIIAGTPLSWMWDKATSTFQAQYTSARADGNGSFPAGSVSEFFLHPRFFPGGYRVQVTGGTVISAPDASRLKVAALPGTTITVTVTPAS
;
A
#
# COMPACT_ATOMS: atom_id res chain seq x y z
N MET A 1 39.90 35.83 -33.91
CA MET A 1 40.88 34.86 -33.39
C MET A 1 40.67 34.74 -31.89
N PRO A 2 40.41 33.54 -31.37
CA PRO A 2 39.98 33.31 -30.00
C PRO A 2 41.17 33.10 -29.04
N SER A 3 40.97 33.48 -27.79
CA SER A 3 41.85 33.15 -26.64
C SER A 3 41.46 31.80 -26.03
N PRO A 4 42.41 31.06 -25.41
CA PRO A 4 42.23 29.64 -25.08
C PRO A 4 41.67 29.40 -23.66
N HIS A 5 40.98 28.26 -23.53
CA HIS A 5 40.48 27.67 -22.29
C HIS A 5 41.61 27.14 -21.37
N PRO A 6 41.40 27.10 -20.03
CA PRO A 6 42.16 26.24 -19.14
C PRO A 6 41.41 24.94 -18.80
N THR A 7 42.13 23.83 -18.82
CA THR A 7 41.74 22.48 -18.37
C THR A 7 41.74 22.35 -16.84
N PRO A 8 40.87 21.51 -16.23
CA PRO A 8 40.90 21.24 -14.79
C PRO A 8 41.89 20.12 -14.42
N GLY A 9 42.74 20.42 -13.45
CA GLY A 9 43.65 19.47 -12.79
C GLY A 9 42.96 18.68 -11.68
N SER A 10 43.29 17.39 -11.63
CA SER A 10 42.89 16.40 -10.63
C SER A 10 43.44 16.69 -9.24
N ILE A 11 42.58 16.72 -8.21
CA ILE A 11 42.99 16.63 -6.81
C ILE A 11 42.69 15.21 -6.31
N ARG A 12 43.75 14.42 -6.14
CA ARG A 12 43.74 13.14 -5.40
C ARG A 12 43.78 13.45 -3.90
N ARG A 13 42.85 12.89 -3.12
CA ARG A 13 43.01 12.75 -1.67
C ARG A 13 43.50 11.34 -1.34
N ALA A 14 44.63 11.31 -0.64
CA ALA A 14 45.22 10.12 -0.06
C ALA A 14 44.52 9.77 1.25
N ILE A 15 44.24 8.48 1.48
CA ILE A 15 44.10 7.90 2.81
C ILE A 15 45.02 6.68 2.85
N ALA A 16 45.93 6.70 3.82
CA ALA A 16 46.98 5.72 4.02
C ALA A 16 46.46 4.46 4.74
N LEU A 17 47.09 3.33 4.39
CA LEU A 17 46.95 2.00 4.97
C LEU A 17 47.24 1.95 6.48
N THR A 18 46.61 0.99 7.16
CA THR A 18 47.32 0.12 8.10
C THR A 18 46.79 -1.31 7.96
N ALA A 19 47.71 -2.24 7.69
CA ALA A 19 47.50 -3.67 7.54
C ALA A 19 47.78 -4.40 8.86
N CYS A 20 47.14 -5.56 9.07
CA CYS A 20 47.77 -6.70 9.74
C CYS A 20 47.05 -8.03 9.46
N LEU A 21 47.79 -8.89 8.73
CA LEU A 21 47.90 -10.36 8.73
C LEU A 21 46.69 -11.27 9.03
N GLY A 22 46.40 -12.16 8.05
CA GLY A 22 46.80 -13.57 8.20
C GLY A 22 45.67 -14.60 8.36
N LEU A 23 45.30 -15.29 7.28
CA LEU A 23 45.51 -16.73 7.03
C LEU A 23 44.59 -17.18 5.88
N ALA A 24 45.18 -17.67 4.80
CA ALA A 24 44.48 -18.36 3.74
C ALA A 24 44.17 -19.80 4.19
N VAL A 25 42.90 -20.10 4.42
CA VAL A 25 42.39 -21.48 4.46
C VAL A 25 41.61 -21.70 3.16
N VAL A 26 42.16 -22.53 2.28
CA VAL A 26 41.47 -23.06 1.11
C VAL A 26 40.42 -24.05 1.61
N GLY A 27 39.20 -23.56 1.83
CA GLY A 27 38.02 -24.38 2.09
C GLY A 27 37.29 -24.63 0.78
N VAL A 28 37.38 -25.86 0.28
CA VAL A 28 36.54 -26.38 -0.81
C VAL A 28 35.09 -26.31 -0.32
N SER A 29 34.33 -25.30 -0.76
CA SER A 29 32.88 -25.27 -0.53
C SER A 29 32.21 -26.14 -1.56
N THR A 30 31.86 -27.35 -1.14
CA THR A 30 30.85 -28.17 -1.81
C THR A 30 29.54 -27.38 -1.81
N ALA A 31 29.07 -27.00 -3.00
CA ALA A 31 27.75 -26.40 -3.17
C ALA A 31 26.70 -27.35 -2.60
N ALA A 32 26.06 -26.96 -1.49
CA ALA A 32 24.81 -27.55 -1.08
C ALA A 32 23.73 -27.07 -2.07
N PRO A 33 22.87 -27.95 -2.58
CA PRO A 33 21.78 -27.52 -3.44
C PRO A 33 20.85 -26.59 -2.65
N SER A 34 20.63 -25.38 -3.18
CA SER A 34 19.53 -24.51 -2.75
C SER A 34 18.23 -25.30 -2.93
N SER A 35 17.64 -25.71 -1.82
CA SER A 35 16.31 -26.31 -1.83
C SER A 35 15.31 -25.23 -2.20
N ALA A 36 14.83 -25.24 -3.45
CA ALA A 36 13.68 -24.45 -3.84
C ALA A 36 12.52 -24.73 -2.87
N GLU A 37 12.01 -23.68 -2.24
CA GLU A 37 10.86 -23.79 -1.34
C GLU A 37 9.65 -24.22 -2.19
N PRO A 38 8.84 -25.20 -1.75
CA PRO A 38 7.73 -25.68 -2.54
C PRO A 38 6.68 -24.57 -2.71
N ALA A 39 6.39 -24.23 -3.96
CA ALA A 39 5.23 -23.41 -4.32
C ALA A 39 3.94 -24.11 -3.85
N PRO A 40 2.89 -23.37 -3.45
CA PRO A 40 1.61 -23.95 -3.04
C PRO A 40 1.08 -24.91 -4.11
N GLY A 41 0.73 -26.14 -3.72
CA GLY A 41 0.13 -27.12 -4.63
C GLY A 41 -1.24 -26.64 -5.13
N GLY A 42 -1.44 -26.72 -6.44
CA GLY A 42 -2.58 -26.14 -7.16
C GLY A 42 -3.94 -26.67 -6.71
N ASP A 43 -4.63 -25.89 -5.89
CA ASP A 43 -6.09 -25.82 -5.89
C ASP A 43 -6.44 -24.62 -6.77
N SER A 44 -6.61 -24.85 -8.08
CA SER A 44 -6.80 -23.83 -9.11
C SER A 44 -8.14 -23.10 -9.04
N SER A 45 -8.92 -23.29 -7.96
CA SER A 45 -10.05 -22.41 -7.70
C SER A 45 -9.51 -21.09 -7.16
N THR A 46 -9.24 -20.14 -8.05
CA THR A 46 -9.16 -18.73 -7.66
C THR A 46 -10.46 -18.43 -6.91
N PHE A 47 -10.37 -18.16 -5.60
CA PHE A 47 -11.51 -17.60 -4.91
C PHE A 47 -11.75 -16.22 -5.54
N PRO A 48 -12.98 -15.89 -5.96
CA PRO A 48 -13.21 -14.67 -6.71
C PRO A 48 -12.70 -13.47 -5.91
N VAL A 49 -12.04 -12.53 -6.61
CA VAL A 49 -11.79 -11.19 -6.08
C VAL A 49 -13.09 -10.66 -5.49
N ALA A 50 -13.00 -9.89 -4.41
CA ALA A 50 -14.16 -9.19 -3.90
C ALA A 50 -14.70 -8.28 -5.02
N GLN A 51 -15.79 -8.72 -5.64
CA GLN A 51 -16.52 -7.94 -6.63
C GLN A 51 -17.39 -6.93 -5.91
N ASP A 52 -17.46 -5.74 -6.49
CA ASP A 52 -18.18 -4.60 -5.97
C ASP A 52 -17.82 -4.39 -4.51
N LEU A 53 -16.54 -4.10 -4.23
CA LEU A 53 -16.15 -3.80 -2.86
C LEU A 53 -16.95 -2.57 -2.39
N ARG A 54 -17.66 -2.75 -1.28
CA ARG A 54 -18.42 -1.74 -0.56
C ARG A 54 -17.95 -1.76 0.89
N HIS A 55 -18.64 -1.05 1.77
CA HIS A 55 -18.43 -1.19 3.19
C HIS A 55 -19.72 -1.10 4.00
N THR A 56 -19.68 -1.69 5.20
CA THR A 56 -20.70 -1.49 6.23
C THR A 56 -20.04 -1.32 7.59
N GLY A 57 -20.29 -0.15 8.19
CA GLY A 57 -19.56 0.28 9.39
C GLY A 57 -18.06 0.24 9.11
N ARG A 58 -17.32 -0.50 9.94
CA ARG A 58 -15.86 -0.65 9.80
C ARG A 58 -15.40 -1.70 8.78
N TRP A 59 -16.32 -2.50 8.24
CA TRP A 59 -15.97 -3.66 7.43
C TRP A 59 -16.09 -3.34 5.95
N PHE A 60 -15.04 -3.65 5.19
CA PHE A 60 -15.19 -3.81 3.75
C PHE A 60 -16.03 -5.06 3.48
N THR A 61 -16.89 -4.99 2.47
CA THR A 61 -17.81 -6.07 2.12
C THR A 61 -17.88 -6.27 0.63
N ASP A 62 -17.98 -7.50 0.18
CA ASP A 62 -18.29 -7.80 -1.21
C ASP A 62 -19.78 -7.65 -1.54
N ALA A 63 -20.17 -7.91 -2.79
CA ALA A 63 -21.56 -7.91 -3.25
C ALA A 63 -22.51 -8.83 -2.45
N GLN A 64 -22.01 -9.84 -1.73
CA GLN A 64 -22.83 -10.71 -0.88
C GLN A 64 -22.90 -10.24 0.59
N GLY A 65 -22.19 -9.16 0.93
CA GLY A 65 -22.08 -8.59 2.26
C GLY A 65 -21.07 -9.31 3.16
N ARG A 66 -20.21 -10.18 2.62
CA ARG A 66 -19.20 -10.92 3.39
C ARG A 66 -18.08 -9.95 3.76
N ALA A 67 -17.58 -10.01 4.99
CA ALA A 67 -16.48 -9.14 5.40
C ALA A 67 -15.19 -9.53 4.67
N VAL A 68 -14.55 -8.56 4.02
CA VAL A 68 -13.30 -8.72 3.27
C VAL A 68 -12.15 -8.15 4.08
N VAL A 69 -11.08 -8.94 4.24
CA VAL A 69 -9.83 -8.51 4.88
C VAL A 69 -8.80 -8.37 3.78
N ILE A 70 -8.32 -7.15 3.57
CA ILE A 70 -7.45 -6.80 2.43
C ILE A 70 -6.02 -6.82 2.92
N HIS A 71 -5.19 -7.72 2.37
CA HIS A 71 -3.75 -7.82 2.62
C HIS A 71 -3.04 -7.78 1.27
N GLY A 72 -2.36 -6.68 0.99
CA GLY A 72 -1.78 -6.38 -0.31
C GLY A 72 -0.35 -5.85 -0.26
N THR A 73 0.11 -5.40 -1.43
CA THR A 73 1.39 -4.69 -1.59
C THR A 73 1.24 -3.56 -2.59
N ASN A 74 2.20 -2.64 -2.62
CA ASN A 74 2.27 -1.53 -3.56
C ASN A 74 3.20 -1.85 -4.74
N MET A 75 2.82 -1.48 -5.96
CA MET A 75 3.70 -1.50 -7.12
C MET A 75 3.54 -0.20 -7.92
N ILE A 76 4.49 0.71 -7.74
CA ILE A 76 4.48 2.06 -8.33
C ILE A 76 5.75 2.26 -9.14
N ASN A 77 5.63 2.65 -10.41
CA ASN A 77 6.77 3.14 -11.18
C ASN A 77 6.78 4.67 -11.19
N LYS A 78 7.70 5.26 -10.42
CA LYS A 78 7.82 6.72 -10.22
C LYS A 78 8.56 7.44 -11.36
N PHE A 79 9.06 6.72 -12.37
CA PHE A 79 9.91 7.27 -13.43
C PHE A 79 9.36 6.95 -14.81
N ALA A 80 9.49 7.88 -15.76
CA ALA A 80 9.09 7.67 -17.15
C ALA A 80 9.72 6.37 -17.71
N PRO A 81 8.94 5.51 -18.40
CA PRO A 81 7.59 5.76 -18.93
C PRO A 81 6.42 5.50 -17.94
N TYR A 82 6.67 5.43 -16.64
CA TYR A 82 5.72 5.34 -15.52
C TYR A 82 4.88 4.06 -15.43
N THR A 83 5.01 3.14 -16.38
CA THR A 83 4.27 1.89 -16.36
C THR A 83 5.06 0.77 -15.69
N PRO A 84 4.45 -0.08 -14.85
CA PRO A 84 5.15 -1.20 -14.21
C PRO A 84 5.76 -2.20 -15.20
N ASP A 85 5.12 -2.45 -16.35
CA ASP A 85 5.66 -3.33 -17.40
C ASP A 85 7.03 -2.88 -17.92
N ALA A 86 7.29 -1.56 -17.92
CA ALA A 86 8.59 -1.02 -18.32
C ALA A 86 9.72 -1.37 -17.34
N LEU A 87 9.38 -1.74 -16.11
CA LEU A 87 10.33 -2.25 -15.10
C LEU A 87 10.51 -3.76 -15.17
N GLY A 88 9.63 -4.46 -15.90
CA GLY A 88 9.57 -5.93 -15.95
C GLY A 88 8.47 -6.54 -15.07
N PHE A 89 7.63 -5.72 -14.42
CA PHE A 89 6.50 -6.24 -13.63
C PHE A 89 5.39 -6.79 -14.53
N GLY A 90 4.90 -7.99 -14.25
CA GLY A 90 3.82 -8.60 -15.04
C GLY A 90 3.21 -9.86 -14.45
N GLU A 91 2.78 -10.76 -15.33
CA GLU A 91 2.00 -11.98 -15.02
C GLU A 91 2.63 -12.87 -13.94
N ASP A 92 3.94 -13.11 -14.01
CA ASP A 92 4.63 -13.96 -13.05
C ASP A 92 4.69 -13.33 -11.65
N ASP A 93 4.75 -12.01 -11.56
CA ASP A 93 4.64 -11.26 -10.30
C ASP A 93 3.22 -11.33 -9.72
N LEU A 94 2.18 -11.17 -10.56
CA LEU A 94 0.79 -11.27 -10.15
C LEU A 94 0.47 -12.69 -9.64
N ALA A 95 0.91 -13.71 -10.36
CA ALA A 95 0.79 -15.11 -9.95
C ALA A 95 1.53 -15.35 -8.62
N PHE A 96 2.77 -14.87 -8.49
CA PHE A 96 3.54 -14.98 -7.26
C PHE A 96 2.80 -14.35 -6.06
N LEU A 97 2.25 -13.15 -6.22
CA LEU A 97 1.50 -12.48 -5.16
C LEU A 97 0.26 -13.28 -4.76
N ALA A 98 -0.53 -13.75 -5.73
CA ALA A 98 -1.74 -14.53 -5.48
C ALA A 98 -1.44 -15.88 -4.80
N GLU A 99 -0.39 -16.57 -5.22
CA GLU A 99 0.08 -17.83 -4.63
C GLU A 99 0.56 -17.63 -3.18
N ASN A 100 1.19 -16.51 -2.89
CA ASN A 100 1.66 -16.15 -1.55
C ASN A 100 0.57 -15.55 -0.66
N GLY A 101 -0.67 -15.53 -1.13
CA GLY A 101 -1.85 -15.24 -0.31
C GLY A 101 -2.26 -13.78 -0.27
N PHE A 102 -1.55 -12.88 -0.95
CA PHE A 102 -2.02 -11.53 -1.18
C PHE A 102 -3.38 -11.56 -1.90
N ASN A 103 -4.20 -10.54 -1.67
CA ASN A 103 -5.51 -10.40 -2.30
C ASN A 103 -5.80 -8.99 -2.81
N ALA A 104 -4.79 -8.12 -2.79
CA ALA A 104 -4.87 -6.79 -3.36
C ALA A 104 -3.49 -6.28 -3.80
N ILE A 105 -3.50 -5.34 -4.74
CA ILE A 105 -2.32 -4.64 -5.21
C ILE A 105 -2.65 -3.16 -5.43
N ARG A 106 -1.80 -2.26 -4.91
CA ARG A 106 -1.94 -0.82 -5.11
C ARG A 106 -1.08 -0.40 -6.28
N LEU A 107 -1.72 0.11 -7.33
CA LEU A 107 -1.10 0.46 -8.61
C LEU A 107 -1.19 1.98 -8.82
N GLY A 108 -0.07 2.58 -9.17
CA GLY A 108 0.06 4.03 -9.23
C GLY A 108 -0.05 4.57 -10.64
N PHE A 109 -0.95 5.54 -10.80
CA PHE A 109 -0.81 6.57 -11.81
C PHE A 109 0.14 7.66 -11.31
N THR A 110 0.88 8.28 -12.23
CA THR A 110 1.51 9.58 -12.00
C THR A 110 0.72 10.61 -12.78
N TRP A 111 0.32 11.73 -12.19
CA TRP A 111 -0.45 12.78 -12.89
C TRP A 111 0.27 13.26 -14.16
N ALA A 112 1.59 13.35 -14.14
CA ALA A 112 2.41 13.68 -15.31
C ALA A 112 2.29 12.67 -16.45
N GLY A 113 2.06 11.39 -16.15
CA GLY A 113 1.76 10.36 -17.14
C GLY A 113 0.32 10.45 -17.65
N VAL A 114 -0.65 10.73 -16.78
CA VAL A 114 -2.07 10.85 -17.15
C VAL A 114 -2.32 12.08 -18.03
N GLU A 115 -1.77 13.23 -17.67
CA GLU A 115 -2.02 14.53 -18.31
C GLU A 115 -0.69 15.25 -18.63
N PRO A 116 0.08 14.77 -19.62
CA PRO A 116 1.42 15.32 -19.94
C PRO A 116 1.40 16.78 -20.40
N ALA A 117 0.26 17.27 -20.90
CA ALA A 117 0.02 18.69 -21.21
C ALA A 117 -1.40 19.09 -20.76
N PRO A 118 -1.65 20.39 -20.46
CA PRO A 118 -2.94 20.82 -19.91
C PRO A 118 -4.11 20.37 -20.80
N GLY A 119 -5.03 19.59 -20.24
CA GLY A 119 -6.22 19.03 -20.89
C GLY A 119 -5.95 17.96 -21.95
N GLN A 120 -4.71 17.47 -22.07
CA GLN A 120 -4.33 16.41 -23.01
C GLN A 120 -3.97 15.15 -22.24
N TYR A 121 -4.85 14.15 -22.30
CA TYR A 121 -4.66 12.87 -21.62
C TYR A 121 -3.89 11.87 -22.49
N ASP A 122 -2.99 11.10 -21.87
CA ASP A 122 -2.30 9.98 -22.53
C ASP A 122 -3.08 8.69 -22.30
N ASP A 123 -4.05 8.42 -23.18
CA ASP A 123 -4.86 7.20 -23.11
C ASP A 123 -4.02 5.93 -23.28
N VAL A 124 -2.86 5.98 -23.95
CA VAL A 124 -1.99 4.80 -24.09
C VAL A 124 -1.36 4.44 -22.74
N TYR A 125 -0.91 5.44 -22.00
CA TYR A 125 -0.44 5.24 -20.62
C TYR A 125 -1.57 4.74 -19.71
N ILE A 126 -2.74 5.38 -19.77
CA ILE A 126 -3.87 5.03 -18.90
C ILE A 126 -4.31 3.59 -19.15
N ASP A 127 -4.47 3.20 -20.42
CA ASP A 127 -4.94 1.88 -20.82
C ASP A 127 -3.99 0.75 -20.39
N LYS A 128 -2.68 1.02 -20.31
CA LYS A 128 -1.72 0.05 -19.80
C LYS A 128 -1.94 -0.25 -18.31
N ILE A 129 -2.25 0.76 -17.51
CA ILE A 129 -2.51 0.57 -16.07
C ILE A 129 -3.89 -0.08 -15.88
N VAL A 130 -4.89 0.29 -16.69
CA VAL A 130 -6.21 -0.37 -16.67
C VAL A 130 -6.07 -1.86 -17.01
N ALA A 131 -5.34 -2.21 -18.08
CA ALA A 131 -5.10 -3.61 -18.44
C ALA A 131 -4.37 -4.38 -17.33
N LEU A 132 -3.35 -3.77 -16.70
CA LEU A 132 -2.66 -4.40 -15.57
C LEU A 132 -3.58 -4.62 -14.36
N ALA A 133 -4.52 -3.71 -14.11
CA ALA A 133 -5.52 -3.88 -13.06
C ALA A 133 -6.50 -5.02 -13.38
N GLU A 134 -6.92 -5.16 -14.64
CA GLU A 134 -7.73 -6.29 -15.11
C GLU A 134 -6.96 -7.62 -14.94
N ASP A 135 -5.69 -7.67 -15.37
CA ASP A 135 -4.82 -8.85 -15.19
C ASP A 135 -4.65 -9.21 -13.70
N ALA A 136 -4.50 -8.21 -12.82
CA ALA A 136 -4.43 -8.43 -11.39
C ALA A 136 -5.74 -9.01 -10.83
N ALA A 137 -6.89 -8.52 -11.29
CA ALA A 137 -8.19 -9.03 -10.90
C ALA A 137 -8.36 -10.51 -11.33
N ASP A 138 -7.93 -10.87 -12.53
CA ASP A 138 -7.95 -12.26 -13.02
C ASP A 138 -7.09 -13.20 -12.15
N HIS A 139 -6.06 -12.67 -11.49
CA HIS A 139 -5.20 -13.39 -10.54
C HIS A 139 -5.77 -13.48 -9.11
N GLY A 140 -6.93 -12.90 -8.82
CA GLY A 140 -7.45 -12.89 -7.45
C GLY A 140 -6.90 -11.74 -6.59
N LEU A 141 -6.35 -10.68 -7.21
CA LEU A 141 -5.84 -9.47 -6.56
C LEU A 141 -6.77 -8.29 -6.87
N MET A 142 -7.38 -7.71 -5.84
CA MET A 142 -8.16 -6.48 -5.97
C MET A 142 -7.24 -5.27 -6.26
N PRO A 143 -7.40 -4.57 -7.39
CA PRO A 143 -6.62 -3.38 -7.69
C PRO A 143 -7.11 -2.18 -6.86
N VAL A 144 -6.19 -1.50 -6.20
CA VAL A 144 -6.39 -0.16 -5.65
C VAL A 144 -5.58 0.80 -6.53
N VAL A 145 -6.24 1.63 -7.33
CA VAL A 145 -5.53 2.57 -8.21
C VAL A 145 -5.50 3.97 -7.62
N ASN A 146 -4.33 4.60 -7.64
CA ASN A 146 -4.14 5.90 -7.01
C ASN A 146 -3.35 6.87 -7.90
N PHE A 147 -3.47 8.17 -7.63
CA PHE A 147 -2.57 9.17 -8.20
C PHE A 147 -1.43 9.37 -7.21
N HIS A 148 -0.31 8.72 -7.52
CA HIS A 148 0.87 8.73 -6.68
C HIS A 148 1.71 9.99 -6.91
N GLN A 149 2.28 10.52 -5.83
CA GLN A 149 3.22 11.63 -5.84
C GLN A 149 4.15 11.56 -4.63
N ASP A 150 5.38 12.03 -4.80
CA ASP A 150 6.26 12.39 -3.69
C ASP A 150 6.89 13.74 -4.01
N GLY A 151 6.83 14.68 -3.07
CA GLY A 151 7.44 15.98 -3.28
C GLY A 151 6.87 16.74 -4.47
N TYR A 152 5.57 16.59 -4.71
CA TYR A 152 4.77 17.23 -5.75
C TYR A 152 5.06 16.79 -7.18
N GLY A 153 6.32 16.72 -7.62
CA GLY A 153 6.65 16.41 -9.01
C GLY A 153 8.14 16.42 -9.32
N GLU A 154 8.50 15.90 -10.50
CA GLU A 154 9.88 15.75 -10.96
C GLU A 154 10.66 17.07 -11.03
N THR A 155 9.95 18.18 -11.25
CA THR A 155 10.53 19.53 -11.26
C THR A 155 11.32 19.86 -9.97
N TYR A 156 11.00 19.19 -8.86
CA TYR A 156 11.61 19.41 -7.56
C TYR A 156 12.48 18.24 -7.08
N GLY A 157 12.67 17.21 -7.91
CA GLY A 157 13.36 15.97 -7.52
C GLY A 157 12.46 14.95 -6.82
N GLY A 158 11.15 15.01 -7.07
CA GLY A 158 10.14 14.04 -6.65
C GLY A 158 9.41 13.40 -7.83
N ASN A 159 8.16 12.99 -7.69
CA ASN A 159 7.28 12.50 -8.76
C ASN A 159 5.82 12.95 -8.54
N GLY A 160 4.95 12.76 -9.52
CA GLY A 160 3.53 13.13 -9.44
C GLY A 160 3.11 14.12 -10.51
N ALA A 161 3.02 15.40 -10.15
CA ALA A 161 2.50 16.46 -11.01
C ALA A 161 3.39 16.73 -12.24
N PRO A 162 2.78 17.01 -13.41
CA PRO A 162 3.51 17.41 -14.60
C PRO A 162 4.20 18.77 -14.42
N ALA A 163 5.20 19.04 -15.26
CA ALA A 163 5.94 20.30 -15.24
C ALA A 163 5.03 21.53 -15.45
N TRP A 164 3.99 21.43 -16.28
CA TRP A 164 3.05 22.53 -16.52
C TRP A 164 2.18 22.86 -15.29
N ALA A 165 1.99 21.89 -14.38
CA ALA A 165 1.29 22.04 -13.11
C ALA A 165 2.23 22.36 -11.93
N SER A 166 3.54 22.41 -12.16
CA SER A 166 4.57 22.64 -11.14
C SER A 166 4.90 24.13 -10.97
N ILE A 167 4.01 24.85 -10.29
CA ILE A 167 4.11 26.30 -10.10
C ILE A 167 4.84 26.62 -8.79
N SER A 168 6.14 26.95 -8.85
CA SER A 168 6.92 27.43 -7.68
C SER A 168 7.57 28.80 -7.86
N TYR A 169 7.20 29.52 -8.92
CA TYR A 169 7.77 30.83 -9.27
C TYR A 169 9.30 30.82 -9.43
N GLY A 170 9.84 29.72 -9.95
CA GLY A 170 11.27 29.55 -10.20
C GLY A 170 12.09 29.10 -8.99
N ILE A 171 11.44 28.80 -7.86
CA ILE A 171 12.12 28.28 -6.66
C ILE A 171 12.31 26.76 -6.83
N PRO A 172 13.55 26.25 -6.85
CA PRO A 172 13.82 24.83 -7.05
C PRO A 172 13.69 24.03 -5.73
N GLY A 173 13.73 22.71 -5.85
CA GLY A 173 14.10 21.83 -4.73
C GLY A 173 15.59 21.95 -4.39
N LEU A 174 15.97 21.60 -3.16
CA LEU A 174 17.35 21.52 -2.69
C LEU A 174 17.91 20.11 -2.92
N THR A 175 18.08 19.72 -4.19
CA THR A 175 18.47 18.35 -4.61
C THR A 175 19.82 17.84 -4.08
N PHE A 176 20.62 18.70 -3.44
CA PHE A 176 21.85 18.33 -2.74
C PHE A 176 21.63 17.79 -1.32
N LEU A 177 20.42 17.90 -0.78
CA LEU A 177 20.01 17.29 0.49
C LEU A 177 19.49 15.87 0.26
N PRO A 178 19.50 14.99 1.27
CA PRO A 178 18.83 13.69 1.19
C PRO A 178 17.30 13.84 1.16
N ALA A 179 16.59 12.89 0.57
CA ALA A 179 15.14 12.82 0.71
C ALA A 179 14.74 12.61 2.20
N PRO A 180 13.60 13.15 2.64
CA PRO A 180 12.63 13.93 1.86
C PRO A 180 12.94 15.45 1.82
N ALA A 181 14.09 15.91 2.34
CA ALA A 181 14.41 17.34 2.37
C ALA A 181 14.81 17.91 0.98
N ASN A 182 15.16 17.04 0.04
CA ASN A 182 15.61 17.37 -1.31
C ASN A 182 14.57 18.14 -2.15
N VAL A 183 13.27 17.95 -1.89
CA VAL A 183 12.19 18.57 -2.67
C VAL A 183 11.80 19.97 -2.18
N LEU A 184 12.19 20.32 -0.95
CA LEU A 184 11.94 21.64 -0.37
C LEU A 184 12.94 22.67 -0.88
N PRO A 185 12.61 23.98 -0.91
CA PRO A 185 11.29 24.56 -0.65
C PRO A 185 10.36 24.55 -1.89
N GLY A 186 10.88 24.27 -3.10
CA GLY A 186 10.11 24.34 -4.35
C GLY A 186 8.78 23.57 -4.31
N ALA A 187 8.82 22.31 -3.86
CA ALA A 187 7.62 21.47 -3.74
C ALA A 187 6.58 22.01 -2.74
N ALA A 188 7.00 22.60 -1.62
CA ALA A 188 6.07 23.17 -0.64
C ALA A 188 5.32 24.40 -1.19
N ILE A 189 5.98 25.17 -2.06
CA ILE A 189 5.35 26.31 -2.76
C ILE A 189 4.40 25.81 -3.84
N ALA A 190 4.78 24.76 -4.57
CA ALA A 190 3.92 24.14 -5.57
C ALA A 190 2.65 23.55 -4.94
N ASN A 191 2.79 22.83 -3.81
CA ASN A 191 1.66 22.38 -3.01
C ASN A 191 0.76 23.55 -2.59
N GLU A 192 1.31 24.65 -2.09
CA GLU A 192 0.49 25.83 -1.72
C GLU A 192 -0.32 26.35 -2.91
N ASN A 193 0.29 26.43 -4.09
CA ASN A 193 -0.40 26.88 -5.30
C ASN A 193 -1.46 25.88 -5.79
N PHE A 194 -1.24 24.58 -5.61
CA PHE A 194 -2.26 23.55 -5.85
C PHE A 194 -3.44 23.71 -4.90
N TRP A 195 -3.19 23.88 -3.59
CA TRP A 195 -4.25 24.10 -2.60
C TRP A 195 -5.02 25.40 -2.81
N ALA A 196 -4.36 26.43 -3.35
CA ALA A 196 -5.00 27.68 -3.75
C ALA A 196 -5.73 27.60 -5.11
N ASN A 197 -5.71 26.43 -5.77
CA ASN A 197 -6.25 26.20 -7.10
C ASN A 197 -5.79 27.27 -8.12
N VAL A 198 -4.50 27.62 -8.06
CA VAL A 198 -3.89 28.58 -8.99
C VAL A 198 -4.14 28.14 -10.42
N LYS A 199 -4.28 29.09 -11.33
CA LYS A 199 -4.51 28.79 -12.74
C LYS A 199 -3.24 28.28 -13.41
N ALA A 200 -3.36 27.16 -14.11
CA ALA A 200 -2.40 26.66 -15.07
C ALA A 200 -2.28 27.61 -16.28
N PRO A 201 -1.30 27.39 -17.19
CA PRO A 201 -1.09 28.28 -18.34
C PRO A 201 -2.30 28.48 -19.27
N ASP A 202 -3.25 27.54 -19.29
CA ASP A 202 -4.49 27.61 -20.08
C ASP A 202 -5.64 28.34 -19.35
N GLY A 203 -5.42 28.76 -18.10
CA GLY A 203 -6.39 29.51 -17.30
C GLY A 203 -7.32 28.67 -16.42
N ILE A 204 -7.20 27.34 -16.43
CA ILE A 204 -7.96 26.41 -15.58
C ILE A 204 -7.21 26.19 -14.26
N GLY A 205 -7.92 26.00 -13.16
CA GLY A 205 -7.30 25.75 -11.84
C GLY A 205 -6.61 24.39 -11.76
N LEU A 206 -5.51 24.29 -11.05
CA LEU A 206 -4.76 23.02 -10.89
C LEU A 206 -5.61 21.86 -10.33
N GLN A 207 -6.44 22.11 -9.32
CA GLN A 207 -7.34 21.08 -8.80
C GLN A 207 -8.48 20.75 -9.77
N ASP A 208 -8.85 21.70 -10.64
CA ASP A 208 -9.88 21.46 -11.66
C ASP A 208 -9.34 20.52 -12.75
N HIS A 209 -8.07 20.69 -13.15
CA HIS A 209 -7.37 19.71 -13.99
C HIS A 209 -7.26 18.35 -13.32
N TYR A 210 -6.75 18.31 -12.08
CA TYR A 210 -6.57 17.06 -11.35
C TYR A 210 -7.90 16.28 -11.21
N ALA A 211 -8.99 16.97 -10.88
CA ALA A 211 -10.31 16.36 -10.81
C ALA A 211 -10.85 15.92 -12.19
N ALA A 212 -10.51 16.63 -13.26
CA ALA A 212 -10.86 16.24 -14.63
C ALA A 212 -10.06 15.02 -15.10
N ALA A 213 -8.77 14.93 -14.75
CA ALA A 213 -7.92 13.77 -14.98
C ALA A 213 -8.47 12.53 -14.26
N TRP A 214 -8.87 12.67 -13.00
CA TRP A 214 -9.54 11.58 -12.27
C TRP A 214 -10.86 11.14 -12.91
N LYS A 215 -11.69 12.09 -13.36
CA LYS A 215 -12.91 11.75 -14.10
C LYS A 215 -12.58 10.96 -15.37
N HIS A 216 -11.55 11.37 -16.10
CA HIS A 216 -11.12 10.70 -17.31
C HIS A 216 -10.62 9.27 -17.02
N VAL A 217 -9.77 9.09 -16.02
CA VAL A 217 -9.32 7.75 -15.56
C VAL A 217 -10.50 6.89 -15.12
N ALA A 218 -11.43 7.43 -14.32
CA ALA A 218 -12.62 6.70 -13.90
C ALA A 218 -13.50 6.25 -15.07
N GLN A 219 -13.61 7.07 -16.13
CA GLN A 219 -14.28 6.68 -17.38
C GLN A 219 -13.59 5.51 -18.10
N ARG A 220 -12.26 5.42 -18.02
CA ARG A 220 -11.50 4.32 -18.66
C ARG A 220 -11.73 2.99 -17.95
N PHE A 221 -11.84 2.98 -16.62
CA PHE A 221 -12.21 1.78 -15.86
C PHE A 221 -13.64 1.31 -16.09
N GLY A 222 -14.55 2.21 -16.48
CA GLY A 222 -15.95 1.88 -16.77
C GLY A 222 -16.60 1.08 -15.63
N ASP A 223 -17.34 0.04 -16.01
CA ASP A 223 -18.10 -0.83 -15.10
C ASP A 223 -17.26 -1.95 -14.45
N ASP A 224 -15.91 -1.87 -14.43
CA ASP A 224 -15.09 -2.89 -13.76
C ASP A 224 -15.47 -3.05 -12.28
N PRO A 225 -15.95 -4.22 -11.84
CA PRO A 225 -16.42 -4.41 -10.46
C PRO A 225 -15.28 -4.67 -9.48
N HIS A 226 -14.02 -4.83 -9.93
CA HIS A 226 -12.92 -5.26 -9.07
C HIS A 226 -12.06 -4.11 -8.57
N THR A 227 -11.87 -3.06 -9.37
CA THR A 227 -11.00 -1.94 -9.01
C THR A 227 -11.68 -0.97 -8.05
N VAL A 228 -10.90 -0.47 -7.09
CA VAL A 228 -11.25 0.65 -6.21
C VAL A 228 -10.24 1.78 -6.40
N PHE A 229 -10.64 3.01 -6.05
CA PHE A 229 -9.81 4.20 -6.27
C PHE A 229 -9.27 4.76 -4.95
N GLU A 230 -8.19 5.53 -5.04
CA GLU A 230 -7.65 6.34 -3.95
C GLU A 230 -7.22 7.69 -4.52
N VAL A 231 -7.73 8.78 -3.95
CA VAL A 231 -7.69 10.11 -4.59
C VAL A 231 -6.27 10.65 -4.81
N ASP A 232 -5.39 10.54 -3.82
CA ASP A 232 -4.08 11.18 -3.83
C ASP A 232 -3.19 10.54 -2.75
N ASN A 233 -1.92 10.30 -3.09
CA ASN A 233 -0.91 9.78 -2.17
C ASN A 233 -0.33 10.89 -1.30
N GLU A 234 -0.28 10.68 0.03
CA GLU A 234 0.33 11.58 1.00
C GLU A 234 0.10 13.09 0.73
N PRO A 235 -1.16 13.58 0.74
CA PRO A 235 -1.49 14.98 0.51
C PRO A 235 -0.59 15.92 1.33
N SER A 236 0.34 16.57 0.62
CA SER A 236 1.41 17.32 1.27
C SER A 236 0.96 18.76 1.55
N PRO A 237 1.02 19.22 2.80
CA PRO A 237 0.62 20.59 3.12
C PRO A 237 1.56 21.59 2.44
N GLY A 238 0.99 22.69 1.96
CA GLY A 238 1.74 23.81 1.40
C GLY A 238 2.63 24.48 2.45
N ILE A 239 3.51 25.37 1.98
CA ILE A 239 4.49 26.09 2.82
C ILE A 239 3.86 26.84 4.01
N LEU A 240 2.58 27.22 3.92
CA LEU A 240 1.87 27.92 5.00
C LEU A 240 1.43 26.99 6.14
N ASP A 241 1.14 25.72 5.83
CA ASP A 241 0.52 24.78 6.77
C ASP A 241 1.49 23.70 7.26
N VAL A 242 2.59 23.44 6.53
CA VAL A 242 3.56 22.35 6.79
C VAL A 242 4.02 22.29 8.25
N ALA A 243 4.35 23.44 8.85
CA ALA A 243 4.82 23.51 10.22
C ALA A 243 3.74 23.12 11.24
N THR A 244 2.48 23.44 10.96
CA THR A 244 1.35 23.09 11.85
C THR A 244 0.93 21.63 11.66
N CYS A 245 0.97 21.11 10.43
CA CYS A 245 0.61 19.73 10.13
C CYS A 245 1.61 18.72 10.71
N ALA A 246 2.89 19.10 10.82
CA ALA A 246 3.91 18.29 11.46
C ALA A 246 3.76 18.15 12.99
N LEU A 247 2.90 18.94 13.63
CA LEU A 247 2.66 18.83 15.07
C LEU A 247 1.77 17.62 15.40
N PRO A 248 1.92 16.98 16.57
CA PRO A 248 1.08 15.84 16.96
C PRO A 248 -0.44 16.12 16.94
N ILE A 249 -0.84 17.37 17.17
CA ILE A 249 -2.25 17.77 17.12
C ILE A 249 -2.80 17.87 15.69
N GLY A 250 -1.93 17.84 14.67
CA GLY A 250 -2.31 18.06 13.27
C GLY A 250 -2.68 19.50 12.96
N CYS A 251 -3.20 19.71 11.75
CA CYS A 251 -3.53 21.02 11.20
C CYS A 251 -5.02 21.11 10.79
N PRO A 252 -5.94 21.40 11.73
CA PRO A 252 -7.38 21.40 11.45
C PRO A 252 -7.79 22.37 10.35
N LEU A 253 -7.10 23.52 10.22
CA LEU A 253 -7.41 24.49 9.18
C LEU A 253 -7.11 23.96 7.77
N PHE A 254 -5.99 23.27 7.60
CA PHE A 254 -5.65 22.63 6.32
C PHE A 254 -6.68 21.54 5.98
N ASP A 255 -6.96 20.63 6.91
CA ASP A 255 -7.88 19.52 6.68
C ASP A 255 -9.29 20.01 6.34
N LEU A 256 -9.80 21.01 7.07
CA LEU A 256 -11.18 21.50 6.89
C LEU A 256 -11.35 22.44 5.70
N LEU A 257 -10.36 23.28 5.41
CA LEU A 257 -10.48 24.37 4.45
C LEU A 257 -9.78 24.10 3.10
N LYS A 258 -8.84 23.16 3.05
CA LYS A 258 -8.09 22.82 1.82
C LYS A 258 -8.31 21.36 1.41
N LEU A 259 -7.98 20.41 2.28
CA LEU A 259 -7.98 18.98 1.93
C LEU A 259 -9.39 18.41 1.73
N ALA A 260 -10.32 18.63 2.66
CA ALA A 260 -11.68 18.13 2.52
C ALA A 260 -12.44 18.72 1.32
N PRO A 261 -12.35 20.02 1.00
CA PRO A 261 -12.88 20.57 -0.25
C PRO A 261 -12.27 19.96 -1.51
N PHE A 262 -10.96 19.68 -1.50
CA PHE A 262 -10.28 19.00 -2.61
C PHE A 262 -10.79 17.58 -2.81
N HIS A 263 -10.83 16.75 -1.76
CA HIS A 263 -11.37 15.39 -1.83
C HIS A 263 -12.81 15.38 -2.37
N ARG A 264 -13.67 16.28 -1.88
CA ARG A 264 -15.05 16.41 -2.38
C ARG A 264 -15.11 16.84 -3.84
N LYS A 265 -14.19 17.67 -4.32
CA LYS A 265 -14.10 18.07 -5.73
C LYS A 265 -13.77 16.86 -6.60
N VAL A 266 -12.76 16.08 -6.23
CA VAL A 266 -12.37 14.87 -6.97
C VAL A 266 -13.48 13.82 -6.94
N LEU A 267 -14.03 13.52 -5.76
CA LEU A 267 -15.18 12.63 -5.61
C LEU A 267 -16.35 13.07 -6.48
N SER A 268 -16.72 14.35 -6.46
CA SER A 268 -17.79 14.87 -7.31
C SER A 268 -17.50 14.76 -8.81
N SER A 269 -16.23 14.68 -9.22
CA SER A 269 -15.85 14.48 -10.62
C SER A 269 -15.91 13.01 -11.01
N ILE A 270 -15.42 12.11 -10.16
CA ILE A 270 -15.53 10.65 -10.33
C ILE A 270 -17.03 10.24 -10.38
N ARG A 271 -17.85 10.75 -9.45
CA ARG A 271 -19.28 10.41 -9.35
C ARG A 271 -20.14 10.82 -10.54
N GLN A 272 -19.63 11.65 -11.45
CA GLN A 272 -20.32 11.95 -12.71
C GLN A 272 -20.30 10.79 -13.70
N VAL A 273 -19.37 9.84 -13.53
CA VAL A 273 -19.10 8.76 -14.49
C VAL A 273 -19.09 7.38 -13.82
N ASP A 274 -18.91 7.35 -12.50
CA ASP A 274 -18.88 6.15 -11.67
C ASP A 274 -19.59 6.44 -10.34
N SER A 275 -20.83 5.96 -10.23
CA SER A 275 -21.76 6.38 -9.17
C SER A 275 -21.47 5.79 -7.79
N ASP A 276 -20.77 4.67 -7.69
CA ASP A 276 -20.78 3.85 -6.49
C ASP A 276 -19.53 2.99 -6.24
N ARG A 277 -18.48 3.09 -7.05
CA ARG A 277 -17.18 2.49 -6.71
C ARG A 277 -16.65 3.06 -5.39
N LEU A 278 -16.06 2.19 -4.56
CA LEU A 278 -15.38 2.61 -3.33
C LEU A 278 -14.19 3.51 -3.68
N VAL A 279 -14.11 4.67 -3.03
CA VAL A 279 -13.01 5.62 -3.18
C VAL A 279 -12.37 5.87 -1.82
N PHE A 280 -11.07 5.65 -1.71
CA PHE A 280 -10.28 5.99 -0.56
C PHE A 280 -9.83 7.45 -0.59
N VAL A 281 -9.85 8.08 0.57
CA VAL A 281 -9.25 9.40 0.79
C VAL A 281 -8.19 9.29 1.87
N GLU A 282 -7.07 9.96 1.64
CA GLU A 282 -5.97 10.03 2.59
C GLU A 282 -6.00 11.31 3.44
N PRO A 283 -5.46 11.27 4.68
CA PRO A 283 -5.13 12.45 5.47
C PRO A 283 -3.90 13.18 4.92
N GLN A 284 -3.58 14.34 5.49
CA GLN A 284 -2.30 15.00 5.24
C GLN A 284 -1.10 14.09 5.58
N ALA A 285 0.01 14.23 4.83
CA ALA A 285 1.17 13.33 4.85
C ALA A 285 1.78 13.04 6.25
N PHE A 286 1.81 14.02 7.17
CA PHE A 286 2.37 13.81 8.51
C PHE A 286 1.55 12.87 9.40
N PHE A 287 0.34 12.49 8.98
CA PHE A 287 -0.45 11.48 9.69
C PHE A 287 0.33 10.18 9.85
N GLY A 288 1.02 9.74 8.79
CA GLY A 288 1.84 8.53 8.81
C GLY A 288 3.02 8.58 9.78
N LEU A 289 3.30 9.74 10.38
CA LEU A 289 4.40 9.99 11.31
C LEU A 289 3.95 10.34 12.74
N GLY A 290 2.65 10.31 13.04
CA GLY A 290 2.13 10.57 14.40
C GLY A 290 1.14 11.72 14.50
N ALA A 291 1.01 12.55 13.47
CA ALA A 291 0.09 13.69 13.51
C ALA A 291 -1.36 13.21 13.43
N ARG A 292 -2.26 13.95 14.06
CA ARG A 292 -3.70 13.74 13.90
C ARG A 292 -4.20 14.31 12.57
N THR A 293 -5.31 13.78 12.09
CA THR A 293 -6.15 14.42 11.09
C THR A 293 -7.45 14.92 11.73
N TRP A 294 -8.02 15.92 11.10
CA TRP A 294 -9.32 16.53 11.37
C TRP A 294 -10.20 16.49 10.12
N LEU A 295 -9.88 15.63 9.15
CA LEU A 295 -10.72 15.41 7.99
C LEU A 295 -12.14 15.05 8.46
N PRO A 296 -13.16 15.83 8.07
CA PRO A 296 -14.54 15.49 8.37
C PRO A 296 -14.96 14.31 7.50
N SER A 297 -16.11 13.71 7.79
CA SER A 297 -16.69 12.75 6.84
C SER A 297 -16.88 13.39 5.46
N MET A 298 -16.60 12.63 4.41
CA MET A 298 -16.82 13.03 3.02
C MET A 298 -18.31 13.08 2.66
N ARG A 299 -19.18 12.45 3.46
CA ARG A 299 -20.63 12.32 3.25
C ARG A 299 -20.98 11.60 1.93
N ASP A 300 -20.10 10.72 1.50
CA ASP A 300 -20.32 9.77 0.41
C ASP A 300 -20.36 8.36 1.03
N PRO A 301 -21.38 7.54 0.74
CA PRO A 301 -21.56 6.23 1.36
C PRO A 301 -20.59 5.16 0.84
N GLN A 302 -19.73 5.49 -0.13
CA GLN A 302 -18.71 4.63 -0.71
C GLN A 302 -17.34 5.28 -0.61
N VAL A 303 -17.01 5.78 0.59
CA VAL A 303 -15.70 6.32 0.93
C VAL A 303 -15.07 5.55 2.07
N GLY A 304 -13.82 5.12 1.86
CA GLY A 304 -12.93 4.61 2.88
C GLY A 304 -11.87 5.63 3.28
N PHE A 305 -11.31 5.48 4.46
CA PHE A 305 -10.16 6.26 4.92
C PHE A 305 -8.91 5.40 4.81
N ALA A 306 -8.01 5.79 3.91
CA ALA A 306 -6.72 5.14 3.76
C ALA A 306 -5.63 5.98 4.47
N PHE A 307 -4.61 5.32 5.01
CA PHE A 307 -3.59 5.99 5.79
C PHE A 307 -2.28 5.20 5.87
N HIS A 308 -1.18 5.94 5.90
CA HIS A 308 0.15 5.37 6.06
C HIS A 308 0.50 5.17 7.53
N ASN A 309 1.40 4.22 7.81
CA ASN A 309 1.91 4.00 9.16
C ASN A 309 3.40 3.68 9.15
N TYR A 310 4.21 4.73 9.20
CA TYR A 310 5.65 4.61 9.20
C TYR A 310 6.24 4.83 10.59
N CYS A 311 7.30 4.09 10.92
CA CYS A 311 8.11 4.43 12.07
C CYS A 311 8.96 5.67 11.75
N ALA A 312 8.56 6.85 12.27
CA ALA A 312 9.30 8.09 12.03
C ALA A 312 10.79 8.04 12.43
N LEU A 313 11.16 7.18 13.39
CA LEU A 313 12.55 6.96 13.76
C LEU A 313 13.33 6.18 12.69
N ALA A 314 12.69 5.22 12.02
CA ALA A 314 13.30 4.43 10.95
C ALA A 314 13.53 5.25 9.67
N LEU A 315 12.75 6.32 9.47
CA LEU A 315 12.94 7.27 8.38
C LEU A 315 14.02 8.34 8.68
N ALA A 316 14.48 8.44 9.93
CA ALA A 316 15.57 9.34 10.26
C ALA A 316 16.93 8.70 9.90
N PRO A 317 17.91 9.43 9.34
CA PRO A 317 19.23 8.91 8.99
C PRO A 317 20.11 8.71 10.23
N LEU A 318 19.63 7.91 11.19
CA LEU A 318 20.31 7.60 12.44
C LEU A 318 21.18 6.34 12.25
N PRO A 319 22.48 6.37 12.59
CA PRO A 319 23.39 5.25 12.38
C PRO A 319 23.26 4.14 13.44
N LEU A 320 22.04 3.91 13.96
CA LEU A 320 21.78 2.95 15.04
C LEU A 320 20.70 1.95 14.62
N PRO A 321 20.87 0.64 14.87
CA PRO A 321 19.78 -0.31 14.72
C PRO A 321 18.68 0.07 15.69
N ILE A 322 17.52 0.45 15.17
CA ILE A 322 16.39 0.92 15.96
C ILE A 322 15.67 -0.32 16.50
N PRO A 323 15.60 -0.51 17.83
CA PRO A 323 14.80 -1.59 18.40
C PRO A 323 13.33 -1.43 18.01
N SER A 324 12.54 -2.51 18.00
CA SER A 324 11.11 -2.42 17.66
C SER A 324 10.32 -1.57 18.66
N ALA A 325 10.69 -1.59 19.95
CA ALA A 325 9.88 -0.98 21.01
C ALA A 325 9.59 0.54 20.83
N PRO A 326 10.56 1.41 20.47
CA PRO A 326 10.26 2.79 20.10
C PRO A 326 9.32 2.93 18.89
N CYS A 327 9.49 2.08 17.87
CA CYS A 327 8.60 2.06 16.72
C CYS A 327 7.19 1.58 17.08
N ASP A 328 7.06 0.62 18.00
CA ASP A 328 5.75 0.12 18.47
C ASP A 328 4.92 1.24 19.10
N VAL A 329 5.54 2.13 19.87
CA VAL A 329 4.85 3.28 20.47
C VAL A 329 4.38 4.27 19.40
N LEU A 330 5.23 4.60 18.42
CA LEU A 330 4.90 5.58 17.38
C LEU A 330 3.85 5.04 16.40
N THR A 331 4.03 3.81 15.93
CA THR A 331 3.06 3.15 15.05
C THR A 331 1.74 2.87 15.76
N GLY A 332 1.78 2.56 17.06
CA GLY A 332 0.59 2.43 17.90
C GLY A 332 -0.17 3.75 18.07
N LEU A 333 0.53 4.89 18.12
CA LEU A 333 -0.10 6.22 18.11
C LEU A 333 -0.84 6.48 16.79
N ASN A 334 -0.23 6.14 15.64
CA ASN A 334 -0.88 6.26 14.33
C ASN A 334 -2.16 5.42 14.26
N LEU A 335 -2.10 4.16 14.70
CA LEU A 335 -3.28 3.30 14.76
C LEU A 335 -4.37 3.88 15.69
N ALA A 336 -3.98 4.46 16.84
CA ALA A 336 -4.93 5.12 17.73
C ALA A 336 -5.58 6.37 17.07
N ASN A 337 -4.82 7.15 16.30
CA ASN A 337 -5.34 8.27 15.52
C ASN A 337 -6.32 7.77 14.44
N ALA A 338 -6.00 6.68 13.73
CA ALA A 338 -6.89 6.08 12.73
C ALA A 338 -8.20 5.59 13.36
N GLN A 339 -8.15 4.94 14.54
CA GLN A 339 -9.35 4.57 15.28
C GLN A 339 -10.17 5.77 15.74
N ALA A 340 -9.52 6.89 16.10
CA ALA A 340 -10.22 8.13 16.42
C ALA A 340 -10.91 8.72 15.18
N GLN A 341 -10.27 8.64 14.01
CA GLN A 341 -10.84 9.07 12.73
C GLN A 341 -12.07 8.22 12.38
N PHE A 342 -11.98 6.89 12.43
CA PHE A 342 -13.13 6.01 12.21
C PHE A 342 -14.30 6.34 13.16
N LYS A 343 -14.03 6.60 14.45
CA LYS A 343 -15.08 7.01 15.40
C LYS A 343 -15.72 8.35 15.05
N ALA A 344 -14.98 9.25 14.41
CA ALA A 344 -15.47 10.56 14.02
C ALA A 344 -16.26 10.55 12.71
N THR A 345 -15.88 9.71 11.73
CA THR A 345 -16.45 9.75 10.38
C THR A 345 -17.25 8.51 9.99
N GLY A 346 -16.97 7.35 10.59
CA GLY A 346 -17.57 6.07 10.23
C GLY A 346 -17.01 5.43 8.96
N GLU A 347 -15.97 6.01 8.34
CA GLU A 347 -15.35 5.53 7.12
C GLU A 347 -14.34 4.40 7.44
N PRO A 348 -14.45 3.22 6.82
CA PRO A 348 -13.61 2.06 7.14
C PRO A 348 -12.14 2.35 6.86
N LEU A 349 -11.27 1.69 7.62
CA LEU A 349 -9.83 1.97 7.64
C LEU A 349 -9.06 0.98 6.75
N LEU A 350 -8.21 1.49 5.88
CA LEU A 350 -7.18 0.74 5.16
C LEU A 350 -5.80 1.33 5.51
N MET A 351 -4.86 0.50 5.99
CA MET A 351 -3.46 0.93 6.14
C MET A 351 -2.71 0.62 4.85
N ASP A 352 -2.78 1.52 3.88
CA ASP A 352 -2.33 1.35 2.49
C ASP A 352 -0.82 1.48 2.26
N GLU A 353 -0.07 2.00 3.24
CA GLU A 353 1.39 1.91 3.24
C GLU A 353 2.03 1.76 4.63
N PHE A 354 3.08 0.93 4.69
CA PHE A 354 4.00 0.77 5.82
C PHE A 354 5.22 -0.06 5.38
N GLY A 355 6.30 -0.08 6.16
CA GLY A 355 7.49 -0.90 5.89
C GLY A 355 8.68 -0.06 5.44
N ALA A 356 8.73 0.40 4.17
CA ALA A 356 9.73 1.35 3.65
C ALA A 356 11.18 1.18 4.17
N GLY A 357 11.69 -0.06 4.22
CA GLY A 357 13.07 -0.36 4.67
C GLY A 357 13.21 -0.75 6.14
N ASP A 358 12.11 -0.83 6.88
CA ASP A 358 12.03 -1.41 8.21
C ASP A 358 12.55 -2.86 8.22
N THR A 359 13.15 -3.25 9.35
CA THR A 359 13.50 -4.66 9.56
C THR A 359 12.25 -5.53 9.65
N ASP A 360 12.36 -6.80 9.27
CA ASP A 360 11.30 -7.80 9.42
C ASP A 360 10.64 -7.80 10.81
N LEU A 361 11.40 -7.51 11.87
CA LEU A 361 10.90 -7.43 13.25
C LEU A 361 9.96 -6.24 13.49
N VAL A 362 10.26 -5.08 12.89
CA VAL A 362 9.42 -3.88 13.02
C VAL A 362 8.12 -4.08 12.23
N VAL A 363 8.21 -4.59 11.00
CA VAL A 363 7.06 -4.98 10.17
C VAL A 363 6.20 -6.01 10.89
N GLU A 364 6.82 -7.04 11.49
CA GLU A 364 6.11 -8.08 12.23
C GLU A 364 5.35 -7.52 13.43
N SER A 365 5.98 -6.63 14.20
CA SER A 365 5.38 -5.99 15.36
C SER A 365 4.19 -5.10 15.00
N LEU A 366 4.31 -4.28 13.95
CA LEU A 366 3.21 -3.47 13.46
C LEU A 366 2.02 -4.34 13.02
N LEU A 367 2.27 -5.38 12.24
CA LEU A 367 1.18 -6.25 11.79
C LEU A 367 0.52 -7.02 12.95
N ASN A 368 1.25 -7.32 14.04
CA ASN A 368 0.64 -7.85 15.26
C ASN A 368 -0.30 -6.84 15.94
N GLN A 369 -0.02 -5.53 15.82
CA GLN A 369 -0.93 -4.48 16.26
C GLN A 369 -2.13 -4.34 15.32
N ALA A 370 -1.93 -4.48 14.01
CA ALA A 370 -3.00 -4.48 13.00
C ALA A 370 -3.99 -5.64 13.22
N ASP A 371 -3.50 -6.86 13.50
CA ASP A 371 -4.34 -8.03 13.80
C ASP A 371 -5.23 -7.80 15.02
N LYS A 372 -4.70 -7.19 16.09
CA LYS A 372 -5.49 -6.84 17.29
C LYS A 372 -6.62 -5.87 16.98
N GLN A 373 -6.48 -5.08 15.92
CA GLN A 373 -7.50 -4.15 15.46
C GLN A 373 -8.31 -4.70 14.30
N MET A 374 -8.02 -5.90 13.80
CA MET A 374 -8.64 -6.50 12.62
C MET A 374 -8.57 -5.58 11.39
N LEU A 375 -7.38 -5.01 11.16
CA LEU A 375 -7.16 -3.95 10.17
C LEU A 375 -6.61 -4.53 8.85
N SER A 376 -7.22 -4.12 7.74
CA SER A 376 -6.69 -4.34 6.39
C SER A 376 -5.44 -3.51 6.12
N TRP A 377 -4.51 -4.01 5.32
CA TRP A 377 -3.25 -3.33 5.02
C TRP A 377 -2.67 -3.63 3.65
N MET A 378 -1.80 -2.75 3.17
CA MET A 378 -0.98 -2.93 1.97
C MET A 378 0.47 -2.52 2.28
N HIS A 379 1.41 -3.42 2.04
CA HIS A 379 2.82 -3.19 2.36
C HIS A 379 3.50 -2.29 1.32
N TRP A 380 4.35 -1.38 1.77
CA TRP A 380 5.26 -0.62 0.91
C TRP A 380 6.66 -1.28 0.91
N ALA A 381 7.07 -1.97 -0.14
CA ALA A 381 6.37 -2.20 -1.42
C ALA A 381 6.68 -3.60 -1.99
N TYR A 382 6.15 -3.92 -3.18
CA TYR A 382 6.58 -5.08 -3.96
C TYR A 382 8.02 -4.86 -4.43
N TRP A 383 8.24 -3.72 -5.05
CA TRP A 383 9.53 -3.15 -5.41
C TRP A 383 9.37 -1.63 -5.41
N GLY A 384 10.44 -0.88 -5.12
CA GLY A 384 10.38 0.58 -5.13
C GLY A 384 11.74 1.23 -5.34
N GLN A 385 11.70 2.38 -6.01
CA GLN A 385 12.84 3.27 -6.19
C GLN A 385 12.36 4.71 -6.04
N ASP A 386 13.04 5.49 -5.19
CA ASP A 386 12.80 6.93 -5.06
C ASP A 386 13.90 7.75 -5.73
N PHE A 387 13.58 9.01 -6.04
CA PHE A 387 14.51 9.95 -6.65
C PHE A 387 15.73 10.18 -5.76
N GLY A 388 16.92 9.87 -6.30
CA GLY A 388 18.19 10.04 -5.60
C GLY A 388 18.54 8.90 -4.64
N HIS A 389 17.79 7.79 -4.67
CA HIS A 389 18.02 6.61 -3.83
C HIS A 389 18.08 5.33 -4.65
N ASP A 390 18.92 4.39 -4.23
CA ASP A 390 18.97 3.05 -4.83
C ASP A 390 17.73 2.25 -4.40
N ALA A 391 17.20 1.43 -5.33
CA ALA A 391 16.09 0.53 -5.08
C ALA A 391 16.48 -0.55 -4.06
N THR A 392 16.22 -0.29 -2.79
CA THR A 392 16.70 -1.12 -1.66
C THR A 392 15.58 -1.63 -0.77
N TYR A 393 14.41 -1.02 -0.83
CA TYR A 393 13.20 -1.38 -0.09
C TYR A 393 12.20 -2.06 -1.04
N GLY A 394 11.50 -3.07 -0.52
CA GLY A 394 10.57 -3.90 -1.30
C GLY A 394 10.79 -5.39 -1.09
N LEU A 395 9.81 -6.19 -1.50
CA LEU A 395 9.80 -7.65 -1.41
C LEU A 395 10.77 -8.31 -2.40
N ILE A 396 10.96 -7.70 -3.57
CA ILE A 396 11.82 -8.17 -4.64
C ILE A 396 13.12 -7.36 -4.71
N ASN A 397 14.24 -8.02 -4.98
CA ASN A 397 15.55 -7.39 -5.08
C ASN A 397 15.77 -6.73 -6.46
N ASP A 398 15.34 -7.39 -7.53
CA ASP A 398 15.48 -6.93 -8.92
C ASP A 398 14.19 -7.23 -9.69
N ILE A 399 13.42 -6.17 -9.96
CA ILE A 399 12.11 -6.22 -10.63
C ILE A 399 12.18 -6.71 -12.08
N SER A 400 13.38 -6.68 -12.70
CA SER A 400 13.56 -7.17 -14.07
C SER A 400 13.74 -8.69 -14.16
N LYS A 401 13.73 -9.39 -13.02
CA LYS A 401 13.91 -10.83 -12.91
C LYS A 401 12.67 -11.48 -12.31
N PRO A 402 12.38 -12.76 -12.66
CA PRO A 402 11.27 -13.48 -12.07
C PRO A 402 11.32 -13.49 -10.53
N PRO A 403 10.16 -13.47 -9.85
CA PRO A 403 10.08 -13.48 -8.39
C PRO A 403 10.34 -14.89 -7.85
N SER A 404 11.60 -15.31 -7.89
CA SER A 404 12.02 -16.66 -7.50
C SER A 404 13.39 -16.68 -6.84
N GLY A 405 13.64 -17.72 -6.04
CA GLY A 405 14.92 -17.96 -5.39
C GLY A 405 15.44 -16.74 -4.60
N ASP A 406 16.69 -16.35 -4.89
CA ASP A 406 17.39 -15.26 -4.21
C ASP A 406 16.86 -13.85 -4.61
N ASN A 407 15.95 -13.76 -5.59
CA ASN A 407 15.33 -12.49 -5.94
C ASN A 407 14.27 -12.05 -4.92
N ILE A 408 13.82 -12.97 -4.04
CA ILE A 408 12.80 -12.71 -3.03
C ILE A 408 13.48 -12.46 -1.68
N LYS A 409 13.06 -11.40 -0.96
CA LYS A 409 13.42 -11.21 0.44
C LYS A 409 12.58 -12.14 1.34
N GLN A 410 13.06 -13.38 1.51
CA GLN A 410 12.33 -14.45 2.19
C GLN A 410 11.93 -14.12 3.64
N GLY A 411 12.75 -13.35 4.36
CA GLY A 411 12.45 -12.91 5.73
C GLY A 411 11.19 -12.03 5.77
N LEU A 412 11.15 -11.00 4.92
CA LEU A 412 10.00 -10.13 4.74
C LEU A 412 8.78 -10.89 4.20
N LEU A 413 8.95 -11.74 3.18
CA LEU A 413 7.86 -12.56 2.64
C LEU A 413 7.22 -13.39 3.77
N LYS A 414 8.03 -14.03 4.62
CA LYS A 414 7.53 -14.81 5.76
C LYS A 414 6.72 -13.96 6.74
N VAL A 415 7.05 -12.69 6.93
CA VAL A 415 6.28 -11.78 7.80
C VAL A 415 4.95 -11.38 7.16
N LEU A 416 4.93 -11.15 5.84
CA LEU A 416 3.74 -10.69 5.10
C LEU A 416 2.75 -11.82 4.80
N THR A 417 3.23 -13.05 4.57
CA THR A 417 2.38 -14.20 4.20
C THR A 417 1.79 -14.95 5.40
N ARG A 418 1.68 -14.28 6.57
CA ARG A 418 1.16 -14.89 7.80
C ARG A 418 -0.27 -15.41 7.62
N PRO A 419 -0.67 -16.48 8.34
CA PRO A 419 -2.06 -16.92 8.37
C PRO A 419 -3.04 -15.83 8.73
N SER A 420 -4.12 -15.71 7.96
CA SER A 420 -5.12 -14.65 8.12
C SER A 420 -6.48 -15.01 7.50
N PRO A 421 -7.58 -14.42 7.98
CA PRO A 421 -8.84 -14.44 7.24
C PRO A 421 -8.69 -13.65 5.94
N ARG A 422 -9.32 -14.13 4.85
CA ARG A 422 -9.45 -13.37 3.59
C ARG A 422 -10.86 -12.84 3.42
N ILE A 423 -11.84 -13.71 3.62
CA ILE A 423 -13.26 -13.38 3.48
C ILE A 423 -14.11 -14.17 4.46
N ILE A 424 -15.03 -13.48 5.14
CA ILE A 424 -15.82 -14.03 6.22
C ILE A 424 -17.30 -13.87 5.89
N ALA A 425 -18.02 -14.98 5.77
CA ALA A 425 -19.48 -14.98 5.66
C ALA A 425 -20.12 -14.74 7.03
N GLY A 426 -19.91 -13.54 7.55
CA GLY A 426 -20.22 -13.17 8.91
C GLY A 426 -19.54 -11.89 9.36
N THR A 427 -19.59 -11.62 10.67
CA THR A 427 -18.90 -10.49 11.29
C THR A 427 -17.69 -11.00 12.08
N PRO A 428 -16.46 -10.61 11.71
CA PRO A 428 -15.26 -10.98 12.45
C PRO A 428 -15.30 -10.44 13.90
N LEU A 429 -14.85 -11.26 14.84
CA LEU A 429 -14.74 -10.90 16.26
C LEU A 429 -13.27 -10.79 16.70
N SER A 430 -12.41 -11.69 16.21
CA SER A 430 -10.97 -11.65 16.45
C SER A 430 -10.24 -12.58 15.48
N TRP A 431 -8.96 -12.31 15.25
CA TRP A 431 -8.00 -13.31 14.81
C TRP A 431 -6.62 -13.02 15.40
N MET A 432 -5.75 -14.02 15.35
CA MET A 432 -4.39 -13.92 15.85
C MET A 432 -3.51 -14.98 15.19
N TRP A 433 -2.28 -14.59 14.91
CA TRP A 433 -1.20 -15.48 14.52
C TRP A 433 -0.12 -15.51 15.61
N ASP A 434 0.16 -16.69 16.17
CA ASP A 434 1.27 -16.93 17.08
C ASP A 434 2.39 -17.68 16.34
N LYS A 435 3.40 -16.94 15.92
CA LYS A 435 4.60 -17.46 15.26
C LYS A 435 5.41 -18.42 16.13
N ALA A 436 5.40 -18.28 17.46
CA ALA A 436 6.20 -19.13 18.34
C ALA A 436 5.68 -20.57 18.37
N THR A 437 4.37 -20.73 18.25
CA THR A 437 3.69 -22.03 18.26
C THR A 437 3.17 -22.44 16.88
N SER A 438 3.35 -21.61 15.85
CA SER A 438 2.71 -21.71 14.54
C SER A 438 1.19 -21.92 14.65
N THR A 439 0.54 -21.21 15.56
CA THR A 439 -0.90 -21.35 15.81
C THR A 439 -1.67 -20.16 15.23
N PHE A 440 -2.67 -20.43 14.40
CA PHE A 440 -3.62 -19.44 13.93
C PHE A 440 -4.98 -19.65 14.59
N GLN A 441 -5.61 -18.58 15.05
CA GLN A 441 -6.95 -18.61 15.62
C GLN A 441 -7.79 -17.49 15.03
N ALA A 442 -9.06 -17.78 14.74
CA ALA A 442 -10.04 -16.79 14.31
C ALA A 442 -11.41 -17.09 14.91
N GLN A 443 -12.17 -16.03 15.20
CA GLN A 443 -13.55 -16.12 15.65
C GLN A 443 -14.42 -15.12 14.88
N TYR A 444 -15.61 -15.55 14.49
CA TYR A 444 -16.60 -14.72 13.82
C TYR A 444 -18.02 -15.20 14.12
N THR A 445 -19.00 -14.32 13.95
CA THR A 445 -20.42 -14.72 14.03
C THR A 445 -20.99 -14.88 12.63
N SER A 446 -22.03 -15.69 12.47
CA SER A 446 -22.81 -15.73 11.23
C SER A 446 -23.65 -14.46 10.98
N ALA A 447 -23.70 -13.50 11.91
CA ALA A 447 -24.43 -12.25 11.72
C ALA A 447 -23.77 -11.39 10.62
N ARG A 448 -24.59 -10.74 9.81
CA ARG A 448 -24.13 -9.77 8.81
C ARG A 448 -23.63 -8.51 9.50
N ALA A 449 -22.61 -7.89 8.92
CA ALA A 449 -22.00 -6.66 9.45
C ALA A 449 -22.98 -5.48 9.51
N ASP A 450 -24.00 -5.47 8.65
CA ASP A 450 -25.06 -4.47 8.58
C ASP A 450 -26.18 -4.66 9.63
N GLY A 451 -26.15 -5.75 10.39
CA GLY A 451 -27.17 -6.11 11.36
C GLY A 451 -28.47 -6.66 10.75
N ASN A 452 -28.56 -6.80 9.42
CA ASN A 452 -29.77 -7.28 8.73
C ASN A 452 -29.84 -8.82 8.67
N GLY A 453 -29.72 -9.45 9.84
CA GLY A 453 -29.81 -10.90 10.01
C GLY A 453 -28.48 -11.62 9.91
N SER A 454 -28.53 -12.88 9.46
CA SER A 454 -27.38 -13.78 9.42
C SER A 454 -27.19 -14.40 8.04
N PHE A 455 -25.96 -14.77 7.73
CA PHE A 455 -25.66 -15.63 6.60
C PHE A 455 -26.33 -17.00 6.76
N PRO A 456 -26.90 -17.58 5.69
CA PRO A 456 -27.46 -18.92 5.72
C PRO A 456 -26.42 -19.97 6.13
N ALA A 457 -26.88 -21.08 6.73
CA ALA A 457 -26.04 -22.26 6.92
C ALA A 457 -25.44 -22.74 5.59
N GLY A 458 -24.20 -23.21 5.64
CA GLY A 458 -23.42 -23.59 4.47
C GLY A 458 -22.68 -22.41 3.81
N SER A 459 -22.91 -21.17 4.25
CA SER A 459 -22.13 -20.00 3.78
C SER A 459 -20.65 -20.17 4.13
N VAL A 460 -19.76 -19.85 3.19
CA VAL A 460 -18.34 -20.21 3.27
C VAL A 460 -17.47 -19.00 3.60
N SER A 461 -16.60 -19.17 4.59
CA SER A 461 -15.48 -18.27 4.90
C SER A 461 -14.16 -18.90 4.44
N GLU A 462 -13.20 -18.07 4.02
CA GLU A 462 -11.86 -18.49 3.58
C GLU A 462 -10.76 -17.86 4.45
N PHE A 463 -9.77 -18.69 4.77
CA PHE A 463 -8.55 -18.31 5.48
C PHE A 463 -7.33 -18.71 4.65
N PHE A 464 -6.32 -17.86 4.61
CA PHE A 464 -5.04 -18.18 3.99
C PHE A 464 -4.10 -18.83 5.00
N LEU A 465 -3.47 -19.94 4.61
CA LEU A 465 -2.53 -20.72 5.40
C LEU A 465 -1.31 -21.05 4.53
N HIS A 466 -0.23 -20.27 4.62
CA HIS A 466 0.95 -20.53 3.80
C HIS A 466 1.63 -21.85 4.20
N PRO A 467 1.92 -22.78 3.26
CA PRO A 467 2.49 -24.10 3.56
C PRO A 467 3.81 -24.05 4.35
N ARG A 468 4.60 -22.98 4.15
CA ARG A 468 5.85 -22.74 4.89
C ARG A 468 5.75 -22.77 6.42
N PHE A 469 4.58 -22.48 6.98
CA PHE A 469 4.37 -22.54 8.43
C PHE A 469 3.98 -23.95 8.92
N PHE A 470 3.62 -24.82 7.98
CA PHE A 470 3.07 -26.15 8.22
C PHE A 470 3.74 -27.18 7.30
N PRO A 471 5.09 -27.34 7.34
CA PRO A 471 5.81 -28.22 6.41
C PRO A 471 5.42 -29.70 6.54
N GLY A 472 4.88 -30.11 7.69
CA GLY A 472 4.30 -31.45 7.91
C GLY A 472 2.78 -31.51 7.77
N GLY A 473 2.16 -30.46 7.23
CA GLY A 473 0.71 -30.25 7.25
C GLY A 473 0.20 -29.59 8.54
N TYR A 474 -1.11 -29.38 8.61
CA TYR A 474 -1.78 -28.75 9.74
C TYR A 474 -3.01 -29.54 10.22
N ARG A 475 -3.41 -29.28 11.46
CA ARG A 475 -4.70 -29.73 12.02
C ARG A 475 -5.61 -28.52 12.19
N VAL A 476 -6.88 -28.70 11.83
CA VAL A 476 -7.93 -27.68 12.03
C VAL A 476 -8.95 -28.19 13.03
N GLN A 477 -9.23 -27.36 14.03
CA GLN A 477 -10.38 -27.52 14.92
C GLN A 477 -11.38 -26.41 14.61
N VAL A 478 -12.61 -26.79 14.27
CA VAL A 478 -13.71 -25.86 14.01
C VAL A 478 -14.87 -26.14 14.93
N THR A 479 -15.39 -25.10 15.59
CA THR A 479 -16.69 -25.12 16.25
C THR A 479 -17.67 -24.24 15.48
N GLY A 480 -18.95 -24.62 15.40
CA GLY A 480 -19.96 -23.85 14.67
C GLY A 480 -19.82 -23.88 13.13
N GLY A 481 -18.96 -24.75 12.59
CA GLY A 481 -18.71 -24.87 11.16
C GLY A 481 -18.15 -26.25 10.78
N THR A 482 -17.93 -26.47 9.50
CA THR A 482 -17.30 -27.67 8.95
C THR A 482 -16.25 -27.28 7.92
N VAL A 483 -15.08 -27.90 7.98
CA VAL A 483 -14.03 -27.72 6.97
C VAL A 483 -14.46 -28.42 5.68
N ILE A 484 -14.43 -27.69 4.57
CA ILE A 484 -14.83 -28.21 3.25
C ILE A 484 -13.70 -28.19 2.21
N SER A 485 -12.56 -27.58 2.53
CA SER A 485 -11.36 -27.66 1.70
C SER A 485 -10.65 -29.00 1.86
N ALA A 486 -9.79 -29.36 0.90
CA ALA A 486 -8.91 -30.51 1.01
C ALA A 486 -7.96 -30.39 2.23
N PRO A 487 -7.45 -31.52 2.75
CA PRO A 487 -6.38 -31.50 3.75
C PRO A 487 -5.19 -30.65 3.27
N ASP A 488 -4.61 -29.88 4.18
CA ASP A 488 -3.42 -29.04 3.96
C ASP A 488 -3.55 -27.97 2.86
N ALA A 489 -4.77 -27.67 2.41
CA ALA A 489 -5.02 -26.60 1.44
C ALA A 489 -4.54 -25.24 1.97
N SER A 490 -3.85 -24.46 1.14
CA SER A 490 -3.43 -23.09 1.49
C SER A 490 -4.61 -22.12 1.62
N ARG A 491 -5.77 -22.50 1.08
CA ARG A 491 -7.05 -21.81 1.22
C ARG A 491 -7.99 -22.69 2.04
N LEU A 492 -7.94 -22.53 3.36
CA LEU A 492 -8.84 -23.23 4.26
C LEU A 492 -10.26 -22.66 4.10
N LYS A 493 -11.21 -23.52 3.74
CA LYS A 493 -12.62 -23.15 3.57
C LYS A 493 -13.47 -23.75 4.68
N VAL A 494 -14.23 -22.90 5.37
CA VAL A 494 -15.12 -23.29 6.48
C VAL A 494 -16.55 -22.91 6.14
N ALA A 495 -17.43 -23.91 6.03
CA ALA A 495 -18.87 -23.71 5.88
C ALA A 495 -19.54 -23.57 7.25
N ALA A 496 -20.34 -22.52 7.44
CA ALA A 496 -21.00 -22.25 8.71
C ALA A 496 -22.14 -23.23 9.02
N LEU A 497 -22.31 -23.61 10.29
CA LEU A 497 -23.51 -24.26 10.80
C LEU A 497 -24.56 -23.19 11.22
N PRO A 498 -25.85 -23.54 11.35
CA PRO A 498 -26.89 -22.55 11.66
C PRO A 498 -26.72 -21.87 13.03
N GLY A 499 -26.83 -20.53 13.06
CA GLY A 499 -27.06 -19.76 14.30
C GLY A 499 -25.91 -19.70 15.29
N THR A 500 -24.66 -19.93 14.86
CA THR A 500 -23.50 -20.05 15.75
C THR A 500 -22.46 -18.95 15.60
N THR A 501 -21.70 -18.75 16.67
CA THR A 501 -20.32 -18.24 16.60
C THR A 501 -19.43 -19.36 16.09
N ILE A 502 -18.56 -19.04 15.14
CA ILE A 502 -17.62 -19.97 14.54
C ILE A 502 -16.23 -19.65 15.09
N THR A 503 -15.55 -20.67 15.60
CA THR A 503 -14.14 -20.58 16.00
C THR A 503 -13.33 -21.53 15.14
N VAL A 504 -12.22 -21.03 14.59
CA VAL A 504 -11.26 -21.79 13.79
C VAL A 504 -9.92 -21.73 14.49
N THR A 505 -9.34 -22.90 14.78
CA THR A 505 -7.99 -23.03 15.33
C THR A 505 -7.17 -23.93 14.42
N VAL A 506 -6.04 -23.44 13.94
CA VAL A 506 -5.09 -24.17 13.11
C VAL A 506 -3.77 -24.31 13.86
N THR A 507 -3.26 -25.53 13.95
CA THR A 507 -1.99 -25.87 14.61
C THR A 507 -1.17 -26.79 13.69
N PRO A 508 0.16 -26.87 13.82
CA PRO A 508 0.96 -27.83 13.07
C PRO A 508 0.50 -29.27 13.29
N ALA A 509 0.61 -30.10 12.26
CA ALA A 509 0.49 -31.55 12.42
C ALA A 509 1.66 -32.09 13.25
N SER A 510 1.36 -33.10 14.07
CA SER A 510 2.32 -33.72 15.00
C SER A 510 3.33 -34.62 14.30
#